data_AF-A0A212EKU7-F1
#
_entry.id   AF-A0A212EKU7-F1
#
_cell.length_a   1.000
_cell.length_b   1.000
_cell.length_c   1.000
_cell.angle_alpha   90.00
_cell.angle_beta   90.00
_cell.angle_gamma   90.00
#
_symmetry.space_group_name_H-M   'P 1'
#
loop_
_entity.id
_entity.type
_entity.pdbx_description
1 polymer ?
#
loop_
_entity_poly.entity_id
_entity_poly.type
_entity_poly.pdbx_seq_one_letter_code
_entity_poly.pdbx_strand_id
1 'polypeptide(L)'
;MSGVEIGAGLAWRLFATLEGGTLLLVTSALIAYTTRRKLATRKRIYRPIKNVFLTDTTSVLGRQLHARLTERGCSVSTSEYENGKNLDCLVVVGADCKDGLDGLAQLVTDDVHNNLRSLESMSSHVVAGGTIVWSWCVRSGGPYRSAAAAFRVVMKTALMHFAELSDCEAVWLEGYDTAEQTADKIMGELFPCDARDRFSFSSDCEAVWLEGYDTAERTADKIMEELFPCDARHGFSFRYCDTRHLTPASAVCSVLTSLIVITDVGPL
;
A
#
# COMPACT_ATOMS: atom_id res chain seq x y z
N MET A 1 9.99 34.56 -6.30
CA MET A 1 9.80 34.70 -4.83
C MET A 1 8.64 35.68 -4.66
N SER A 2 7.52 35.43 -3.99
CA SER A 2 7.34 34.67 -2.74
C SER A 2 5.84 34.48 -2.39
N GLY A 3 4.98 34.07 -3.34
CA GLY A 3 3.56 33.77 -3.01
C GLY A 3 3.40 32.56 -2.08
N VAL A 4 4.28 31.57 -2.21
CA VAL A 4 4.24 30.32 -1.42
C VAL A 4 4.77 30.53 0.02
N GLU A 5 5.74 31.43 0.20
CA GLU A 5 6.32 31.74 1.52
C GLU A 5 5.36 32.57 2.40
N ILE A 6 4.55 33.44 1.79
CA ILE A 6 3.52 34.22 2.50
C ILE A 6 2.38 33.32 2.96
N GLY A 7 2.02 32.29 2.17
CA GLY A 7 0.97 31.32 2.54
C GLY A 7 1.35 30.45 3.74
N ALA A 8 2.61 30.01 3.83
CA ALA A 8 3.10 29.19 4.94
C ALA A 8 3.10 29.94 6.28
N GLY A 9 3.47 31.23 6.27
CA GLY A 9 3.46 32.08 7.48
C GLY A 9 2.06 32.37 8.02
N LEU A 10 1.07 32.49 7.13
CA LEU A 10 -0.35 32.68 7.51
C LEU A 10 -0.96 31.40 8.08
N ALA A 11 -0.62 30.25 7.50
CA ALA A 11 -1.04 28.95 8.02
C ALA A 11 -0.51 28.68 9.44
N TRP A 12 0.76 29.00 9.71
CA TRP A 12 1.36 28.86 11.04
C TRP A 12 0.72 29.76 12.11
N ARG A 13 0.31 30.98 11.73
CA ARG A 13 -0.37 31.90 12.65
C ARG A 13 -1.82 31.49 12.95
N LEU A 14 -2.52 30.91 11.98
CA LEU A 14 -3.81 30.26 12.21
C LEU A 14 -3.65 29.04 13.12
N PHE A 15 -2.58 28.25 12.93
CA PHE A 15 -2.26 27.10 13.78
C PHE A 15 -2.02 27.48 15.25
N ALA A 16 -1.41 28.63 15.51
CA ALA A 16 -1.09 29.10 16.86
C ALA A 16 -2.28 29.68 17.65
N THR A 17 -3.43 29.90 17.00
CA THR A 17 -4.63 30.52 17.63
C THR A 17 -5.80 29.56 17.79
N LEU A 18 -5.67 28.31 17.32
CA LEU A 18 -6.68 27.27 17.43
C LEU A 18 -6.57 26.57 18.79
N GLU A 19 -7.58 26.76 19.66
CA GLU A 19 -7.78 25.94 20.85
C GLU A 19 -7.83 24.46 20.45
N GLY A 20 -7.13 23.60 21.21
CA GLY A 20 -6.63 22.28 20.77
C GLY A 20 -7.59 21.34 20.02
N GLY A 21 -8.91 21.47 20.20
CA GLY A 21 -9.92 20.69 19.45
C GLY A 21 -10.03 21.06 17.97
N THR A 22 -9.82 22.33 17.62
CA THR A 22 -9.93 22.81 16.22
C THR A 22 -8.67 22.50 15.40
N LEU A 23 -7.51 22.36 16.06
CA LEU A 23 -6.26 21.91 15.46
C LEU A 23 -6.34 20.45 15.03
N LEU A 24 -7.02 19.60 15.81
CA LEU A 24 -7.33 18.22 15.43
C LEU A 24 -8.23 18.19 14.18
N LEU A 25 -9.31 18.97 14.14
CA LEU A 25 -10.19 19.00 12.96
C LEU A 25 -9.47 19.50 11.70
N VAL A 26 -8.66 20.55 11.81
CA VAL A 26 -7.88 21.08 10.67
C VAL A 26 -6.85 20.05 10.20
N THR A 27 -6.14 19.37 11.10
CA THR A 27 -5.18 18.33 10.73
C THR A 27 -5.88 17.10 10.13
N SER A 28 -7.00 16.65 10.68
CA SER A 28 -7.82 15.58 10.10
C SER A 28 -8.32 15.95 8.70
N ALA A 29 -8.80 17.18 8.50
CA ALA A 29 -9.25 17.67 7.20
C ALA A 29 -8.10 17.78 6.19
N LEU A 30 -6.91 18.20 6.63
CA LEU A 30 -5.73 18.28 5.78
C LEU A 30 -5.23 16.88 5.37
N ILE A 31 -5.24 15.93 6.30
CA ILE A 31 -4.94 14.51 6.04
C ILE A 31 -5.98 13.93 5.09
N ALA A 32 -7.27 14.16 5.33
CA ALA A 32 -8.36 13.73 4.45
C ALA A 32 -8.25 14.34 3.05
N TYR A 33 -7.86 15.60 2.94
CA TYR A 33 -7.71 16.29 1.66
C TYR A 33 -6.49 15.79 0.87
N THR A 34 -5.34 15.63 1.55
CA THR A 34 -4.12 15.10 0.93
C THR A 34 -4.26 13.63 0.54
N THR A 35 -4.98 12.82 1.33
CA THR A 35 -5.29 11.43 0.99
C THR A 35 -6.30 11.35 -0.15
N ARG A 36 -7.33 12.19 -0.19
CA ARG A 36 -8.34 12.20 -1.28
C ARG A 36 -7.74 12.56 -2.63
N ARG A 37 -6.76 13.47 -2.68
CA ARG A 37 -6.05 13.82 -3.92
C ARG A 37 -5.17 12.67 -4.43
N LYS A 38 -4.63 11.83 -3.53
CA LYS A 38 -3.89 10.61 -3.89
C LYS A 38 -4.81 9.44 -4.28
N LEU A 39 -6.02 9.40 -3.74
CA LEU A 39 -7.01 8.36 -4.01
C LEU A 39 -7.75 8.58 -5.34
N ALA A 40 -8.03 9.83 -5.72
CA ALA A 40 -8.72 10.14 -6.97
C ALA A 40 -7.90 9.84 -8.23
N THR A 41 -6.56 9.81 -8.14
CA THR A 41 -5.65 9.53 -9.26
C THR A 41 -5.32 8.05 -9.46
N ARG A 42 -5.66 7.16 -8.51
CA ARG A 42 -5.36 5.71 -8.63
C ARG A 42 -6.62 4.87 -8.87
N LYS A 43 -7.44 5.23 -9.86
CA LYS A 43 -8.21 4.18 -10.53
C LYS A 43 -7.19 3.30 -11.25
N ARG A 44 -6.85 2.13 -10.69
CA ARG A 44 -5.99 1.13 -11.33
C ARG A 44 -6.53 0.88 -12.73
N ILE A 45 -5.92 1.48 -13.74
CA ILE A 45 -6.19 1.13 -15.13
C ILE A 45 -5.42 -0.17 -15.32
N TYR A 46 -6.09 -1.29 -15.08
CA TYR A 46 -5.49 -2.61 -15.22
C TYR A 46 -5.09 -2.80 -16.69
N ARG A 47 -3.79 -2.65 -16.95
CA ARG A 47 -3.20 -2.93 -18.24
C ARG A 47 -2.86 -4.43 -18.30
N PRO A 48 -3.14 -5.10 -19.43
CA PRO A 48 -2.73 -6.50 -19.57
C PRO A 48 -1.20 -6.60 -19.51
N ILE A 49 -0.70 -7.36 -18.54
CA ILE A 49 0.74 -7.58 -18.33
C ILE A 49 1.20 -8.70 -19.27
N LYS A 50 2.07 -8.39 -20.22
CA LYS A 50 2.62 -9.38 -21.18
C LYS A 50 4.12 -9.53 -21.04
N ASN A 51 4.86 -8.43 -20.91
CA ASN A 51 6.32 -8.44 -20.79
C ASN A 51 6.71 -8.19 -19.33
N VAL A 52 7.33 -9.18 -18.70
CA VAL A 52 7.76 -9.09 -17.30
C VAL A 52 9.26 -9.27 -17.21
N PHE A 53 9.92 -8.36 -16.49
CA PHE A 53 11.32 -8.53 -16.11
C PHE A 53 11.41 -9.02 -14.67
N LEU A 54 12.22 -10.05 -14.44
CA LEU A 54 12.47 -10.62 -13.12
C LEU A 54 13.95 -10.47 -12.78
N THR A 55 14.28 -9.81 -11.66
CA THR A 55 15.69 -9.53 -11.32
C THR A 55 16.50 -10.78 -10.97
N ASP A 56 15.87 -11.81 -10.41
CA ASP A 56 16.53 -13.06 -10.06
C ASP A 56 15.61 -14.27 -10.28
N THR A 57 16.02 -15.18 -11.18
CA THR A 57 15.39 -16.50 -11.37
C THR A 57 16.09 -17.65 -10.68
N THR A 58 17.23 -17.42 -10.03
CA THR A 58 18.00 -18.47 -9.37
C THR A 58 17.41 -18.82 -8.00
N SER A 59 16.86 -17.83 -7.30
CA SER A 59 16.12 -18.04 -6.05
C SER A 59 14.90 -18.96 -6.22
N VAL A 60 14.46 -19.57 -5.11
CA VAL A 60 13.28 -20.44 -5.09
C VAL A 60 12.04 -19.65 -5.50
N LEU A 61 11.89 -18.43 -4.97
CA LEU A 61 10.82 -17.50 -5.34
C LEU A 61 10.89 -17.13 -6.81
N GLY A 62 12.08 -16.79 -7.30
CA GLY A 62 12.30 -16.44 -8.71
C GLY A 62 11.85 -17.53 -9.68
N ARG A 63 12.22 -18.79 -9.40
CA ARG A 63 11.79 -19.96 -10.21
C ARG A 63 10.29 -20.16 -10.20
N GLN A 64 9.65 -20.03 -9.04
CA GLN A 64 8.20 -20.19 -8.92
C GLN A 64 7.45 -19.08 -9.67
N LEU A 65 7.92 -17.83 -9.56
CA LEU A 65 7.36 -16.71 -10.31
C LEU A 65 7.53 -16.89 -11.81
N HIS A 66 8.72 -17.29 -12.26
CA HIS A 66 8.97 -17.54 -13.67
C HIS A 66 8.01 -18.60 -14.25
N ALA A 67 7.83 -19.73 -13.54
CA ALA A 67 6.91 -20.79 -13.97
C ALA A 67 5.47 -20.27 -14.09
N ARG A 68 4.97 -19.60 -13.06
CA ARG A 68 3.57 -19.12 -13.01
C ARG A 68 3.28 -17.98 -13.99
N LEU A 69 4.22 -17.08 -14.20
CA LEU A 69 4.10 -16.03 -15.21
C LEU A 69 4.08 -16.62 -16.62
N THR A 70 4.92 -17.63 -16.87
CA THR A 70 4.96 -18.34 -18.16
C THR A 70 3.66 -19.11 -18.40
N GLU A 71 3.11 -19.78 -17.38
CA GLU A 71 1.82 -20.47 -17.43
C GLU A 71 0.65 -19.52 -17.76
N ARG A 72 0.76 -18.25 -17.35
CA ARG A 72 -0.20 -17.19 -17.71
C ARG A 72 0.04 -16.57 -19.10
N GLY A 73 1.05 -17.05 -19.83
CA GLY A 73 1.38 -16.57 -21.18
C GLY A 73 2.20 -15.27 -21.20
N CYS A 74 2.81 -14.88 -20.08
CA CYS A 74 3.72 -13.74 -20.04
C CYS A 74 5.10 -14.13 -20.58
N SER A 75 5.75 -13.19 -21.29
CA SER A 75 7.16 -13.30 -21.68
C SER A 75 8.02 -12.79 -20.54
N VAL A 76 8.68 -13.72 -19.83
CA VAL A 76 9.58 -13.39 -18.71
C VAL A 76 11.01 -13.23 -19.22
N SER A 77 11.66 -12.11 -18.87
CA SER A 77 13.07 -11.83 -19.18
C SER A 77 13.87 -11.69 -17.89
N THR A 78 15.09 -12.22 -17.88
CA THR A 78 15.91 -12.38 -16.67
C THR A 78 17.34 -11.89 -16.85
N SER A 79 17.85 -11.90 -18.08
CA SER A 79 19.16 -11.36 -18.44
C SER A 79 19.11 -9.85 -18.58
N GLU A 80 20.27 -9.18 -18.58
CA GLU A 80 20.41 -7.77 -18.93
C GLU A 80 19.54 -7.43 -20.14
N TYR A 81 18.83 -6.32 -20.02
CA TYR A 81 17.78 -5.94 -20.94
C TYR A 81 18.34 -5.47 -22.28
N GLU A 82 18.76 -6.41 -23.12
CA GLU A 82 19.48 -6.07 -24.34
C GLU A 82 18.58 -5.56 -25.48
N ASN A 83 17.25 -5.68 -25.35
CA ASN A 83 16.37 -5.61 -26.52
C ASN A 83 15.53 -4.35 -26.69
N GLY A 84 15.70 -3.31 -25.86
CA GLY A 84 15.00 -2.02 -26.04
C GLY A 84 13.47 -2.12 -26.18
N LYS A 85 12.89 -3.26 -25.79
CA LYS A 85 11.43 -3.43 -25.73
C LYS A 85 10.94 -2.53 -24.59
N ASN A 86 9.63 -2.40 -24.42
CA ASN A 86 9.11 -1.83 -23.18
C ASN A 86 8.54 -2.95 -22.31
N LEU A 87 8.75 -2.84 -21.01
CA LEU A 87 8.26 -3.76 -20.00
C LEU A 87 6.89 -3.31 -19.51
N ASP A 88 5.96 -4.25 -19.33
CA ASP A 88 4.68 -3.94 -18.65
C ASP A 88 4.84 -4.03 -17.13
N CYS A 89 5.72 -4.91 -16.67
CA CYS A 89 5.99 -5.11 -15.26
C CYS A 89 7.46 -5.42 -14.97
N LEU A 90 7.98 -4.81 -13.90
CA LEU A 90 9.27 -5.12 -13.30
C LEU A 90 9.04 -5.75 -11.94
N VAL A 91 9.56 -6.96 -11.72
CA VAL A 91 9.47 -7.67 -10.45
C VAL A 91 10.87 -7.82 -9.87
N VAL A 92 11.11 -7.11 -8.78
CA VAL A 92 12.33 -7.19 -7.99
C VAL A 92 12.16 -8.27 -6.93
N VAL A 93 12.94 -9.34 -7.08
CA VAL A 93 13.00 -10.44 -6.12
C VAL A 93 14.12 -10.14 -5.12
N GLY A 94 13.72 -9.82 -3.90
CA GLY A 94 14.63 -9.58 -2.79
C GLY A 94 15.28 -10.86 -2.29
N ALA A 95 16.44 -10.71 -1.68
CA ALA A 95 17.24 -11.80 -1.16
C ALA A 95 16.53 -12.55 -0.03
N ASP A 96 16.71 -13.87 -0.02
CA ASP A 96 16.29 -14.70 1.11
C ASP A 96 17.16 -14.35 2.32
N CYS A 97 16.55 -13.68 3.33
CA CYS A 97 17.27 -13.35 4.55
C CYS A 97 17.62 -14.64 5.30
N LYS A 98 18.91 -15.00 5.36
CA LYS A 98 19.40 -15.96 6.36
C LYS A 98 19.46 -15.28 7.73
N ASP A 99 19.45 -16.07 8.79
CA ASP A 99 19.67 -15.51 10.13
C ASP A 99 21.15 -15.17 10.33
N GLY A 100 21.42 -14.19 11.18
CA GLY A 100 22.79 -13.78 11.54
C GLY A 100 23.37 -12.68 10.64
N LEU A 101 24.68 -12.47 10.79
CA LEU A 101 25.40 -11.39 10.11
C LEU A 101 25.53 -11.65 8.60
N ASP A 102 25.71 -12.91 8.21
CA ASP A 102 25.83 -13.29 6.79
C ASP A 102 24.54 -12.97 6.02
N GLY A 103 23.38 -13.20 6.64
CA GLY A 103 22.11 -12.83 6.03
C GLY A 103 21.90 -11.33 5.92
N LEU A 104 22.41 -10.55 6.88
CA LEU A 104 22.41 -9.09 6.79
C LEU A 104 23.38 -8.59 5.71
N ALA A 105 24.57 -9.18 5.59
CA ALA A 105 25.54 -8.85 4.56
C ALA A 105 24.99 -9.19 3.16
N GLN A 106 24.28 -10.33 3.05
CA GLN A 106 23.58 -10.73 1.83
C GLN A 106 22.46 -9.74 1.50
N LEU A 107 21.63 -9.33 2.46
CA LEU A 107 20.62 -8.28 2.27
C LEU A 107 21.24 -6.98 1.73
N VAL A 108 22.37 -6.54 2.30
CA VAL A 108 23.02 -5.30 1.83
C VAL A 108 23.60 -5.46 0.43
N THR A 109 24.22 -6.60 0.13
CA THR A 109 24.87 -6.82 -1.17
C THR A 109 23.83 -7.06 -2.27
N ASP A 110 22.91 -7.98 -2.05
CA ASP A 110 21.95 -8.38 -3.06
C ASP A 110 20.83 -7.35 -3.18
N ASP A 111 20.25 -6.89 -2.06
CA ASP A 111 19.08 -6.02 -2.13
C ASP A 111 19.44 -4.54 -2.25
N VAL A 112 20.36 -4.06 -1.40
CA VAL A 112 20.70 -2.63 -1.39
C VAL A 112 21.62 -2.27 -2.55
N HIS A 113 22.56 -3.14 -2.94
CA HIS A 113 23.45 -2.82 -4.05
C HIS A 113 22.91 -3.30 -5.40
N ASN A 114 22.67 -4.61 -5.55
CA ASN A 114 22.32 -5.16 -6.87
C ASN A 114 20.89 -4.80 -7.26
N ASN A 115 19.90 -5.10 -6.42
CA ASN A 115 18.50 -4.89 -6.76
C ASN A 115 18.13 -3.41 -6.88
N LEU A 116 18.67 -2.50 -6.05
CA LEU A 116 18.44 -1.06 -6.24
C LEU A 116 19.07 -0.55 -7.54
N ARG A 117 20.25 -1.04 -7.91
CA ARG A 117 20.88 -0.68 -9.18
C ARG A 117 20.09 -1.20 -10.38
N SER A 118 19.59 -2.43 -10.32
CA SER A 118 18.68 -2.98 -11.31
C SER A 118 17.37 -2.21 -11.38
N LEU A 119 16.82 -1.82 -10.23
CA LEU A 119 15.61 -1.01 -10.17
C LEU A 119 15.83 0.35 -10.85
N GLU A 120 16.93 1.04 -10.56
CA GLU A 120 17.29 2.31 -11.19
C GLU A 120 17.46 2.19 -12.71
N SER A 121 18.15 1.14 -13.18
CA SER A 121 18.35 0.95 -14.63
C SER A 121 17.08 0.54 -15.36
N MET A 122 16.25 -0.30 -14.72
CA MET A 122 15.10 -0.93 -15.36
C MET A 122 13.79 -0.14 -15.21
N SER A 123 13.65 0.72 -14.21
CA SER A 123 12.39 1.45 -13.99
C SER A 123 12.00 2.32 -15.18
N SER A 124 12.97 2.91 -15.89
CA SER A 124 12.73 3.73 -17.08
C SER A 124 12.24 2.94 -18.30
N HIS A 125 12.44 1.61 -18.30
CA HIS A 125 11.99 0.70 -19.35
C HIS A 125 10.57 0.17 -19.10
N VAL A 126 10.03 0.39 -17.91
CA VAL A 126 8.63 0.08 -17.60
C VAL A 126 7.75 1.15 -18.23
N VAL A 127 6.76 0.71 -19.01
CA VAL A 127 5.79 1.62 -19.63
C VAL A 127 5.07 2.45 -18.58
N ALA A 128 4.74 3.71 -18.90
CA ALA A 128 3.85 4.51 -18.08
C ALA A 128 2.53 3.75 -17.80
N GLY A 129 2.08 3.80 -16.55
CA GLY A 129 0.97 3.01 -16.02
C GLY A 129 1.29 1.52 -15.80
N GLY A 130 2.53 1.08 -16.01
CA GLY A 130 3.00 -0.26 -15.71
C GLY A 130 3.22 -0.47 -14.20
N THR A 131 3.68 -1.66 -13.82
CA THR A 131 3.79 -2.04 -12.40
C THR A 131 5.21 -2.41 -12.02
N ILE A 132 5.71 -1.84 -10.92
CA ILE A 132 6.97 -2.23 -10.31
C ILE A 132 6.66 -2.90 -8.97
N VAL A 133 6.97 -4.19 -8.87
CA VAL A 133 6.75 -5.00 -7.67
C VAL A 133 8.07 -5.25 -6.97
N TRP A 134 8.09 -5.09 -5.65
CA TRP A 134 9.17 -5.60 -4.82
C TRP A 134 8.61 -6.62 -3.84
N SER A 135 9.27 -7.77 -3.76
CA SER A 135 8.90 -8.84 -2.85
C SER A 135 10.10 -9.64 -2.39
N TRP A 136 10.04 -10.21 -1.20
CA TRP A 136 11.06 -11.13 -0.67
C TRP A 136 10.39 -12.26 0.11
N CYS A 137 11.10 -13.35 0.39
CA CYS A 137 10.64 -14.37 1.33
C CYS A 137 11.16 -14.03 2.73
N VAL A 138 10.29 -13.97 3.74
CA VAL A 138 10.74 -13.82 5.14
C VAL A 138 11.19 -15.18 5.64
N ARG A 139 12.40 -15.24 6.23
CA ARG A 139 12.67 -16.19 7.30
C ARG A 139 12.68 -15.43 8.62
N SER A 140 11.94 -15.97 9.57
CA SER A 140 11.67 -15.32 10.83
C SER A 140 12.83 -15.50 11.81
N GLY A 141 13.36 -14.39 12.30
CA GLY A 141 13.97 -14.31 13.63
C GLY A 141 15.48 -14.27 13.67
N GLY A 142 16.02 -13.15 14.12
CA GLY A 142 17.44 -13.04 14.43
C GLY A 142 17.78 -11.76 15.18
N PRO A 143 19.00 -11.67 15.75
CA PRO A 143 19.44 -10.49 16.50
C PRO A 143 19.47 -9.21 15.64
N TYR A 144 19.54 -9.35 14.31
CA TYR A 144 19.61 -8.25 13.36
C TYR A 144 18.27 -7.85 12.72
N ARG A 145 17.13 -8.34 13.24
CA ARG A 145 15.79 -8.05 12.67
C ARG A 145 15.50 -6.55 12.52
N SER A 146 15.94 -5.74 13.49
CA SER A 146 15.70 -4.30 13.48
C SER A 146 16.52 -3.60 12.40
N ALA A 147 17.75 -4.07 12.16
CA ALA A 147 18.58 -3.56 11.07
C ALA A 147 17.97 -3.92 9.70
N ALA A 148 17.54 -5.17 9.53
CA ALA A 148 16.85 -5.60 8.31
C ALA A 148 15.55 -4.79 8.07
N ALA A 149 14.78 -4.50 9.12
CA ALA A 149 13.60 -3.65 9.02
C ALA A 149 13.93 -2.23 8.57
N ALA A 150 15.01 -1.63 9.08
CA ALA A 150 15.47 -0.31 8.64
C ALA A 150 15.82 -0.29 7.14
N PHE A 151 16.57 -1.30 6.65
CA PHE A 151 16.87 -1.42 5.22
C PHE A 151 15.61 -1.59 4.37
N ARG A 152 14.60 -2.33 4.84
CA ARG A 152 13.32 -2.47 4.14
C ARG A 152 12.58 -1.15 3.98
N VAL A 153 12.64 -0.26 4.96
CA VAL A 153 12.06 1.10 4.83
C VAL A 153 12.77 1.87 3.72
N VAL A 154 14.10 1.77 3.64
CA VAL A 154 14.88 2.41 2.57
C VAL A 154 14.48 1.87 1.19
N MET A 155 14.43 0.55 1.02
CA MET A 155 14.05 -0.08 -0.24
C MET A 155 12.62 0.25 -0.66
N LYS A 156 11.67 0.25 0.29
CA LYS A 156 10.29 0.66 0.04
C LYS A 156 10.21 2.11 -0.43
N THR A 157 10.99 2.99 0.19
CA THR A 157 11.06 4.41 -0.18
C THR A 157 11.65 4.58 -1.58
N ALA A 158 12.72 3.84 -1.89
CA ALA A 158 13.33 3.83 -3.22
C ALA A 158 12.36 3.31 -4.29
N LEU A 159 11.65 2.21 -4.03
CA LEU A 159 10.62 1.69 -4.93
C LEU A 159 9.55 2.73 -5.25
N MET A 160 9.02 3.39 -4.22
CA MET A 160 8.01 4.45 -4.39
C MET A 160 8.56 5.60 -5.24
N HIS A 161 9.81 6.00 -5.00
CA HIS A 161 10.48 7.06 -5.74
C HIS A 161 10.66 6.72 -7.23
N PHE A 162 11.20 5.54 -7.54
CA PHE A 162 11.42 5.12 -8.93
C PHE A 162 10.11 4.89 -9.68
N ALA A 163 9.09 4.35 -9.01
CA ALA A 163 7.77 4.22 -9.61
C ALA A 163 7.15 5.59 -9.92
N GLU A 164 7.28 6.58 -9.05
CA GLU A 164 6.81 7.94 -9.30
C GLU A 164 7.55 8.60 -10.47
N LEU A 165 8.87 8.44 -10.56
CA LEU A 165 9.67 8.96 -11.67
C LEU A 165 9.27 8.34 -13.02
N SER A 166 8.89 7.06 -13.04
CA SER A 166 8.50 6.32 -14.24
C SER A 166 6.98 6.35 -14.54
N ASP A 167 6.18 7.12 -13.79
CA ASP A 167 4.71 7.12 -13.87
C ASP A 167 4.12 5.69 -13.77
N CYS A 168 4.68 4.88 -12.88
CA CYS A 168 4.34 3.47 -12.66
C CYS A 168 3.64 3.27 -11.30
N GLU A 169 2.94 2.13 -11.17
CA GLU A 169 2.41 1.67 -9.89
C GLU A 169 3.48 0.92 -9.09
N ALA A 170 3.80 1.41 -7.88
CA ALA A 170 4.61 0.68 -6.91
C ALA A 170 3.76 -0.31 -6.11
N VAL A 171 4.16 -1.57 -6.11
CA VAL A 171 3.57 -2.63 -5.29
C VAL A 171 4.65 -3.17 -4.35
N TRP A 172 4.49 -2.89 -3.06
CA TRP A 172 5.35 -3.42 -2.01
C TRP A 172 4.64 -4.59 -1.33
N LEU A 173 5.17 -5.79 -1.50
CA LEU A 173 4.66 -6.98 -0.82
C LEU A 173 5.57 -7.32 0.34
N GLU A 174 4.98 -7.35 1.54
CA GLU A 174 5.67 -7.87 2.70
C GLU A 174 6.00 -9.34 2.49
N GLY A 175 7.17 -9.76 2.96
CA GLY A 175 7.57 -11.14 2.73
C GLY A 175 6.80 -12.13 3.58
N TYR A 176 6.48 -13.27 2.96
CA TYR A 176 5.77 -14.38 3.57
C TYR A 176 6.74 -15.50 3.94
N ASP A 177 6.27 -16.44 4.76
CA ASP A 177 7.08 -17.54 5.27
C ASP A 177 7.56 -18.51 4.18
N THR A 178 6.85 -18.54 3.05
CA THR A 178 7.18 -19.42 1.92
C THR A 178 7.21 -18.66 0.60
N ALA A 179 8.07 -19.13 -0.30
CA ALA A 179 8.14 -18.65 -1.67
C ALA A 179 6.80 -18.83 -2.40
N GLU A 180 6.08 -19.92 -2.10
CA GLU A 180 4.81 -20.24 -2.77
C GLU A 180 3.70 -19.24 -2.42
N GLN A 181 3.53 -18.95 -1.12
CA GLN A 181 2.59 -17.92 -0.66
C GLN A 181 2.95 -16.54 -1.20
N THR A 182 4.25 -16.23 -1.22
CA THR A 182 4.75 -14.96 -1.79
C THR A 182 4.42 -14.87 -3.27
N ALA A 183 4.64 -15.95 -4.04
CA ALA A 183 4.29 -16.02 -5.44
C ALA A 183 2.77 -15.92 -5.66
N ASP A 184 1.94 -16.56 -4.83
CA ASP A 184 0.47 -16.45 -4.91
C ASP A 184 0.02 -15.00 -4.75
N LYS A 185 0.63 -14.29 -3.82
CA LYS A 185 0.31 -12.88 -3.53
C LYS A 185 0.74 -11.95 -4.64
N ILE A 186 1.94 -12.16 -5.20
CA ILE A 186 2.38 -11.44 -6.41
C ILE A 186 1.40 -11.68 -7.56
N MET A 187 1.05 -12.94 -7.82
CA MET A 187 0.12 -13.28 -8.91
C MET A 187 -1.28 -12.67 -8.68
N GLY A 188 -1.75 -12.61 -7.44
CA GLY A 188 -3.01 -11.99 -7.07
C GLY A 188 -3.04 -10.46 -7.28
N GLU A 189 -1.93 -9.76 -7.02
CA GLU A 189 -1.82 -8.32 -7.29
C GLU A 189 -1.66 -8.01 -8.79
N LEU A 190 -0.86 -8.80 -9.50
CA LEU A 190 -0.60 -8.61 -10.93
C LEU A 190 -1.80 -8.98 -11.80
N PHE A 191 -2.55 -10.01 -11.41
CA PHE A 191 -3.72 -10.52 -12.13
C PHE A 191 -4.88 -10.67 -11.17
N PRO A 192 -5.45 -9.58 -10.63
CA PRO A 192 -6.68 -9.71 -9.89
C PRO A 192 -7.69 -10.33 -10.84
N CYS A 193 -8.22 -11.50 -10.46
CA CYS A 193 -9.41 -12.00 -11.11
C CYS A 193 -10.43 -10.86 -11.05
N ASP A 194 -11.00 -10.46 -12.20
CA ASP A 194 -12.07 -9.46 -12.25
C ASP A 194 -13.12 -9.86 -11.21
N ALA A 195 -13.07 -9.23 -10.04
CA ALA A 195 -13.93 -9.56 -8.91
C ALA A 195 -15.39 -9.11 -9.15
N ARG A 196 -15.73 -8.80 -10.41
CA ARG A 196 -17.10 -8.54 -10.85
C ARG A 196 -18.00 -9.77 -10.75
N ASP A 197 -17.46 -10.97 -10.60
CA ASP A 197 -18.25 -12.20 -10.42
C ASP A 197 -18.41 -12.69 -8.96
N ARG A 198 -17.87 -11.99 -7.95
CA ARG A 198 -17.96 -12.43 -6.53
C ARG A 198 -18.83 -11.58 -5.61
N PHE A 199 -19.62 -10.64 -6.13
CA PHE A 199 -20.62 -9.93 -5.34
C PHE A 199 -22.04 -10.24 -5.84
N SER A 200 -22.51 -11.47 -5.62
CA SER A 200 -23.93 -11.64 -5.28
C SER A 200 -24.12 -11.01 -3.91
N PHE A 201 -24.70 -9.81 -3.88
CA PHE A 201 -25.13 -9.14 -2.66
C PHE A 201 -26.03 -10.10 -1.87
N SER A 202 -25.56 -10.56 -0.70
CA SER A 202 -26.47 -11.04 0.34
C SER A 202 -27.19 -9.81 0.91
N SER A 203 -28.51 -9.85 0.89
CA SER A 203 -29.41 -8.72 1.21
C SER A 203 -29.57 -8.47 2.72
N ASP A 204 -28.69 -9.01 3.55
CA ASP A 204 -28.88 -9.05 5.01
C ASP A 204 -27.86 -8.17 5.76
N CYS A 205 -27.66 -6.93 5.32
CA CYS A 205 -26.99 -5.92 6.14
C CYS A 205 -28.06 -5.03 6.78
N GLU A 206 -28.48 -5.39 8.00
CA GLU A 206 -29.34 -4.56 8.83
C GLU A 206 -28.53 -3.36 9.36
N ALA A 207 -28.93 -2.14 9.00
CA ALA A 207 -28.28 -0.92 9.44
C ALA A 207 -28.65 -0.62 10.90
N VAL A 208 -27.71 -0.76 11.83
CA VAL A 208 -27.89 -0.33 13.22
C VAL A 208 -27.74 1.20 13.28
N TRP A 209 -28.85 1.90 13.48
CA TRP A 209 -28.85 3.33 13.77
C TRP A 209 -28.59 3.56 15.26
N LEU A 210 -27.46 4.17 15.60
CA LEU A 210 -27.18 4.64 16.97
C LEU A 210 -27.83 6.01 17.16
N GLU A 211 -29.07 6.04 17.64
CA GLU A 211 -29.69 7.26 18.14
C GLU A 211 -29.31 7.51 19.61
N GLY A 212 -28.80 8.72 19.88
CA GLY A 212 -28.78 9.31 21.21
C GLY A 212 -27.42 9.33 21.93
N TYR A 213 -26.58 10.34 21.65
CA TYR A 213 -25.54 10.78 22.59
C TYR A 213 -25.38 12.31 22.55
N ASP A 214 -25.57 12.94 23.72
CA ASP A 214 -25.86 14.37 23.86
C ASP A 214 -24.62 15.26 24.14
N THR A 215 -23.39 14.74 24.01
CA THR A 215 -22.16 15.56 24.11
C THR A 215 -21.00 14.93 23.35
N ALA A 216 -20.40 15.67 22.42
CA ALA A 216 -19.31 15.23 21.53
C ALA A 216 -18.06 14.70 22.26
N GLU A 217 -17.82 15.15 23.50
CA GLU A 217 -16.69 14.73 24.33
C GLU A 217 -16.77 13.25 24.72
N ARG A 218 -17.96 12.77 25.11
CA ARG A 218 -18.18 11.35 25.44
C ARG A 218 -18.14 10.44 24.22
N THR A 219 -18.51 10.96 23.06
CA THR A 219 -18.42 10.20 21.80
C THR A 219 -16.96 10.02 21.39
N ALA A 220 -16.12 11.04 21.59
CA ALA A 220 -14.69 10.95 21.28
C ALA A 220 -13.94 9.97 22.20
N ASP A 221 -14.21 9.99 23.50
CA ASP A 221 -13.57 9.06 24.46
C ASP A 221 -13.94 7.60 24.17
N LYS A 222 -15.21 7.34 23.80
CA LYS A 222 -15.69 5.99 23.48
C LYS A 222 -15.19 5.48 22.13
N ILE A 223 -15.06 6.37 21.14
CA ILE A 223 -14.42 6.07 19.85
C ILE A 223 -12.93 5.75 20.06
N MET A 224 -12.25 6.45 20.97
CA MET A 224 -10.85 6.17 21.30
C MET A 224 -10.67 4.84 22.06
N GLU A 225 -11.60 4.49 22.95
CA GLU A 225 -11.62 3.17 23.62
C GLU A 225 -11.88 2.01 22.64
N GLU A 226 -12.79 2.18 21.67
CA GLU A 226 -13.13 1.12 20.71
C GLU A 226 -12.15 1.01 19.53
N LEU A 227 -11.51 2.11 19.10
CA LEU A 227 -10.49 2.08 18.04
C LEU A 227 -9.11 1.63 18.53
N PHE A 228 -8.83 1.77 19.83
CA PHE A 228 -7.53 1.42 20.42
C PHE A 228 -7.66 0.60 21.71
N PRO A 229 -8.36 -0.55 21.72
CA PRO A 229 -8.20 -1.49 22.83
C PRO A 229 -6.73 -1.93 22.86
N CYS A 230 -6.11 -1.91 24.05
CA CYS A 230 -4.72 -2.31 24.25
C CYS A 230 -4.42 -3.79 24.00
N ASP A 231 -5.23 -4.49 23.19
CA ASP A 231 -5.00 -5.88 22.82
C ASP A 231 -5.06 -6.05 21.29
N ALA A 232 -3.86 -6.19 20.71
CA ALA A 232 -3.68 -6.36 19.29
C ALA A 232 -4.09 -7.77 18.85
N ARG A 233 -5.30 -7.89 18.30
CA ARG A 233 -5.76 -8.95 17.40
C ARG A 233 -7.04 -8.41 16.73
N HIS A 234 -7.34 -8.83 15.50
CA HIS A 234 -8.41 -8.38 14.60
C HIS A 234 -8.02 -7.23 13.64
N GLY A 235 -8.08 -7.54 12.34
CA GLY A 235 -7.85 -6.60 11.24
C GLY A 235 -9.16 -6.00 10.75
N PHE A 236 -9.16 -4.70 10.48
CA PHE A 236 -10.35 -3.94 10.07
C PHE A 236 -10.35 -3.65 8.56
N SER A 237 -11.54 -3.63 7.95
CA SER A 237 -11.76 -3.18 6.57
C SER A 237 -12.77 -2.03 6.54
N PHE A 238 -12.46 -0.96 5.80
CA PHE A 238 -13.29 0.25 5.71
C PHE A 238 -14.04 0.30 4.37
N ARG A 239 -15.34 0.64 4.39
CA ARG A 239 -16.13 1.00 3.19
C ARG A 239 -16.81 2.37 3.36
N TYR A 240 -16.94 3.09 2.25
CA TYR A 240 -17.53 4.42 2.16
C TYR A 240 -18.92 4.36 1.52
N CYS A 241 -19.92 5.00 2.13
CA CYS A 241 -21.26 5.19 1.57
C CYS A 241 -21.42 6.59 0.96
N ASP A 242 -22.05 6.65 -0.21
CA ASP A 242 -22.16 7.86 -1.04
C ASP A 242 -23.41 8.69 -0.66
N THR A 243 -23.21 9.89 -0.11
CA THR A 243 -24.29 10.76 0.40
C THR A 243 -24.62 11.91 -0.57
N ARG A 244 -25.14 11.60 -1.76
CA ARG A 244 -25.44 12.63 -2.78
C ARG A 244 -26.77 13.38 -2.61
N HIS A 245 -27.53 13.13 -1.55
CA HIS A 245 -28.90 13.66 -1.41
C HIS A 245 -29.17 14.50 -0.15
N LEU A 246 -28.13 15.02 0.52
CA LEU A 246 -28.29 15.80 1.76
C LEU A 246 -28.03 17.29 1.55
N THR A 247 -28.86 18.14 2.17
CA THR A 247 -28.74 19.60 2.16
C THR A 247 -27.52 20.05 3.01
N PRO A 248 -26.94 21.23 2.76
CA PRO A 248 -25.65 21.61 3.35
C PRO A 248 -25.64 21.69 4.89
N ALA A 249 -26.78 21.89 5.54
CA ALA A 249 -26.88 21.87 7.00
C ALA A 249 -26.92 20.44 7.58
N SER A 250 -27.45 19.45 6.86
CA SER A 250 -27.44 18.04 7.29
C SER A 250 -26.13 17.32 6.93
N ALA A 251 -25.35 17.85 5.98
CA ALA A 251 -24.04 17.30 5.62
C ALA A 251 -23.01 17.45 6.76
N VAL A 252 -23.07 18.52 7.56
CA VAL A 252 -22.10 18.75 8.65
C VAL A 252 -22.34 17.80 9.84
N CYS A 253 -23.61 17.52 10.18
CA CYS A 253 -23.93 16.49 11.17
C CYS A 253 -23.74 15.06 10.63
N SER A 254 -24.02 14.82 9.35
CA SER A 254 -23.83 13.51 8.71
C SER A 254 -22.35 13.16 8.55
N VAL A 255 -21.45 14.10 8.30
CA VAL A 255 -19.99 13.83 8.25
C VAL A 255 -19.44 13.42 9.62
N LEU A 256 -20.08 13.82 10.72
CA LEU A 256 -19.74 13.39 12.08
C LEU A 256 -20.33 12.03 12.47
N THR A 257 -21.41 11.57 11.81
CA THR A 257 -22.05 10.26 12.09
C THR A 257 -21.77 9.20 11.02
N SER A 258 -21.25 9.59 9.86
CA SER A 258 -20.93 8.67 8.75
C SER A 258 -19.45 8.33 8.74
N LEU A 259 -18.96 7.70 9.80
CA LEU A 259 -17.72 6.95 9.73
C LEU A 259 -17.79 5.76 10.68
N ILE A 260 -17.48 4.60 10.11
CA ILE A 260 -17.27 3.29 10.75
C ILE A 260 -18.53 2.40 10.79
N VAL A 261 -18.63 1.49 9.81
CA VAL A 261 -19.34 0.22 9.96
C VAL A 261 -18.28 -0.82 10.28
N ILE A 262 -18.29 -1.36 11.51
CA ILE A 262 -17.47 -2.51 11.90
C ILE A 262 -18.28 -3.76 11.60
N THR A 263 -17.82 -4.59 10.66
CA THR A 263 -18.32 -5.96 10.53
C THR A 263 -17.41 -6.87 11.33
N ASP A 264 -17.92 -7.39 12.45
CA ASP A 264 -17.29 -8.49 13.18
C ASP A 264 -17.40 -9.75 12.31
N VAL A 265 -16.25 -10.33 11.93
CA VAL A 265 -16.20 -11.65 11.30
C VAL A 265 -15.71 -12.60 12.37
N GLY A 266 -16.64 -13.24 13.06
CA GLY A 266 -16.34 -14.26 14.06
C GLY A 266 -15.52 -15.42 13.50
N PRO A 267 -14.82 -16.17 14.36
CA PRO A 267 -13.91 -17.23 13.94
C PRO A 267 -14.67 -18.43 13.35
N LEU A 268 -14.18 -18.93 12.20
CA LEU A 268 -14.40 -20.30 11.73
C LEU A 268 -13.29 -21.22 12.26
#